data_AF-A0A3L5TRC0-F1
#
_entry.id   AF-A0A3L5TRC0-F1
#
_cell.length_a   1.000
_cell.length_b   1.000
_cell.length_c   1.000
_cell.angle_alpha   90.00
_cell.angle_beta   90.00
_cell.angle_gamma   90.00
#
_symmetry.space_group_name_H-M   'P 1'
#
loop_
_entity.id
_entity.type
_entity.pdbx_description
1 polymer ?
#
loop_
_entity_poly.entity_id
_entity_poly.type
_entity_poly.pdbx_seq_one_letter_code
_entity_poly.pdbx_strand_id
1 'polypeptide(L)'
;MASSSSKACTTIDFEGTDCGDYRIHKFIGKGTFGRVYVATNNKAKLRGGDTFTPTSLAIKCINLGAANVNSTQKRWLDREISILNDPDLKKHPNI
;
A
#
# COMPACT_ATOMS: atom_id res chain seq x y z
N MET A 1 34.56 -24.60 0.94
CA MET A 1 33.14 -24.73 0.58
C MET A 1 32.52 -23.34 0.55
N ALA A 2 32.25 -22.79 -0.63
CA ALA A 2 31.61 -21.48 -0.77
C ALA A 2 30.09 -21.67 -0.66
N SER A 3 29.53 -21.47 0.53
CA SER A 3 28.08 -21.28 0.69
C SER A 3 27.78 -19.82 0.41
N SER A 4 27.61 -19.48 -0.87
CA SER A 4 27.11 -18.16 -1.26
C SER A 4 25.62 -18.15 -0.96
N SER A 5 25.26 -17.73 0.25
CA SER A 5 23.86 -17.55 0.64
C SER A 5 23.21 -16.58 -0.33
N SER A 6 22.35 -17.10 -1.20
CA SER A 6 21.38 -16.31 -1.94
C SER A 6 20.61 -15.52 -0.89
N LYS A 7 20.83 -14.21 -0.79
CA LYS A 7 20.03 -13.30 0.05
C LYS A 7 18.58 -13.66 -0.21
N ALA A 8 17.94 -14.34 0.74
CA ALA A 8 16.52 -14.58 0.68
C ALA A 8 15.89 -13.18 0.61
N CYS A 9 15.30 -12.86 -0.54
CA CYS A 9 14.47 -11.68 -0.66
C CYS A 9 13.29 -11.95 0.27
N THR A 10 13.41 -11.53 1.53
CA THR A 10 12.37 -11.67 2.54
C THR A 10 11.18 -10.89 2.04
N THR A 11 10.23 -11.63 1.48
CA THR A 11 8.96 -11.08 1.07
C THR A 11 8.22 -10.73 2.35
N ILE A 12 8.11 -9.44 2.65
CA ILE A 12 7.30 -8.98 3.77
C ILE A 12 5.84 -9.22 3.37
N ASP A 13 5.17 -10.10 4.11
CA ASP A 13 3.75 -10.32 3.99
C ASP A 13 3.01 -9.48 5.04
N PHE A 14 1.94 -8.83 4.60
CA PHE A 14 1.13 -7.93 5.41
C PHE A 14 -0.28 -8.49 5.64
N GLU A 15 -0.63 -9.66 5.11
CA GLU A 15 -1.95 -10.28 5.34
C GLU A 15 -2.22 -10.46 6.84
N GLY A 16 -3.40 -10.05 7.30
CA GLY A 16 -3.79 -10.14 8.71
C GLY A 16 -3.09 -9.12 9.62
N THR A 17 -2.39 -8.12 9.07
CA THR A 17 -1.82 -7.02 9.85
C THR A 17 -2.73 -5.80 9.87
N ASP A 18 -2.61 -4.99 10.93
CA ASP A 18 -3.24 -3.67 11.01
C ASP A 18 -2.22 -2.60 10.61
N CYS A 19 -2.60 -1.74 9.67
CA CYS A 19 -1.80 -0.61 9.21
C CYS A 19 -2.59 0.69 9.40
N GLY A 20 -2.30 1.39 10.50
CA GLY A 20 -3.05 2.57 10.92
C GLY A 20 -4.52 2.21 11.17
N ASP A 21 -5.40 2.70 10.29
CA ASP A 21 -6.84 2.55 10.41
C ASP A 21 -7.38 1.35 9.61
N TYR A 22 -6.51 0.59 8.96
CA TYR A 22 -6.90 -0.42 7.99
C TYR A 22 -6.45 -1.82 8.43
N ARG A 23 -7.37 -2.80 8.33
CA ARG A 23 -7.04 -4.22 8.40
C ARG A 23 -6.68 -4.72 7.01
N ILE A 24 -5.49 -5.29 6.85
CA ILE A 24 -5.07 -5.93 5.60
C ILE A 24 -5.58 -7.36 5.54
N HIS A 25 -6.21 -7.74 4.43
CA HIS A 25 -6.82 -9.07 4.26
C HIS A 25 -6.05 -9.97 3.32
N LYS A 26 -5.97 -9.57 2.04
CA LYS A 26 -5.54 -10.48 0.97
C LYS A 26 -4.66 -9.75 -0.02
N PHE A 27 -3.54 -10.36 -0.38
CA PHE A 27 -2.70 -9.94 -1.49
C PHE A 27 -3.44 -10.12 -2.82
N ILE A 28 -3.46 -9.05 -3.62
CA ILE A 28 -4.13 -9.06 -4.94
C ILE A 28 -3.17 -8.86 -6.11
N GLY A 29 -1.94 -8.43 -5.85
CA GLY A 29 -0.95 -8.32 -6.91
C GLY A 29 0.24 -7.45 -6.57
N LYS A 30 1.20 -7.40 -7.49
CA LYS A 30 2.37 -6.54 -7.39
C LYS A 30 2.20 -5.34 -8.31
N GLY A 31 2.25 -4.14 -7.75
CA GLY A 31 2.39 -2.90 -8.51
C GLY A 31 3.86 -2.54 -8.73
N THR A 32 4.10 -1.53 -9.56
CA THR A 32 5.44 -1.03 -9.91
C THR A 32 6.34 -0.76 -8.70
N PHE A 33 5.75 -0.25 -7.61
CA PHE A 33 6.48 0.20 -6.43
C PHE A 33 6.26 -0.64 -5.18
N GLY A 34 5.45 -1.70 -5.24
CA GLY A 34 5.08 -2.41 -4.04
C GLY A 34 4.07 -3.52 -4.24
N ARG A 35 3.69 -4.16 -3.13
CA ARG A 35 2.66 -5.20 -3.10
C ARG A 35 1.33 -4.55 -2.79
N VAL A 36 0.27 -4.98 -3.47
CA VAL A 36 -1.08 -4.44 -3.32
C VAL A 36 -1.96 -5.49 -2.65
N TYR A 37 -2.71 -5.03 -1.65
CA TYR A 37 -3.60 -5.84 -0.83
C TYR A 37 -4.99 -5.23 -0.80
N VAL A 38 -6.01 -6.07 -0.59
CA VAL A 38 -7.34 -5.65 -0.17
C VAL A 38 -7.30 -5.40 1.33
N ALA A 39 -7.89 -4.29 1.75
CA ALA A 39 -8.00 -3.89 3.13
C ALA A 39 -9.40 -3.33 3.44
N THR A 40 -9.76 -3.31 4.72
CA THR A 40 -10.97 -2.64 5.22
C THR A 40 -10.60 -1.53 6.18
N ASN A 41 -11.31 -0.41 6.13
CA ASN A 41 -11.16 0.66 7.11
C ASN A 41 -11.88 0.29 8.42
N ASN A 42 -11.11 0.09 9.49
CA ASN A 42 -11.59 -0.24 10.83
C ASN A 42 -12.04 0.99 11.63
N LYS A 43 -11.57 2.21 11.30
CA LYS A 43 -11.90 3.47 12.01
C LYS A 43 -13.07 4.26 11.43
N ALA A 44 -13.69 3.81 10.33
CA ALA A 44 -14.91 4.44 9.85
C ALA A 44 -16.13 4.17 10.76
N LYS A 45 -15.97 3.39 11.84
CA LYS A 45 -16.89 3.41 12.97
C LYS A 45 -16.65 4.68 13.80
N LEU A 46 -17.75 5.33 14.20
CA LEU A 46 -17.89 6.30 15.30
C LEU A 46 -18.02 7.80 14.96
N ARG A 47 -18.79 8.16 13.93
CA ARG A 47 -19.53 9.44 13.97
C ARG A 47 -21.00 9.22 13.63
N GLY A 48 -21.82 9.02 14.65
CA GLY A 48 -23.27 9.29 14.58
C GLY A 48 -24.20 8.21 14.06
N GLY A 49 -24.17 6.99 14.60
CA GLY A 49 -25.30 6.05 14.50
C GLY A 49 -25.61 5.43 13.13
N ASP A 50 -24.93 5.83 12.06
CA ASP A 50 -25.10 5.23 10.74
C ASP A 50 -24.54 3.80 10.69
N THR A 51 -25.29 2.92 10.05
CA THR A 51 -24.91 1.52 9.84
C THR A 51 -23.74 1.48 8.86
N PHE A 52 -22.54 1.17 9.37
CA PHE A 52 -21.32 1.18 8.56
C PHE A 52 -21.26 -0.03 7.62
N THR A 53 -21.11 0.21 6.32
CA THR A 53 -20.69 -0.81 5.35
C THR A 53 -19.17 -0.78 5.23
N PRO A 54 -18.46 -1.87 5.57
CA PRO A 54 -17.01 -1.92 5.40
C PRO A 54 -16.64 -1.76 3.92
N THR A 55 -16.11 -0.59 3.58
CA THR A 55 -15.59 -0.34 2.24
C THR A 55 -14.28 -1.10 2.06
N SER A 56 -14.27 -2.00 1.07
CA SER A 56 -13.05 -2.67 0.63
C SER A 56 -12.22 -1.70 -0.21
N LEU A 57 -10.95 -1.55 0.14
CA LEU A 57 -10.02 -0.62 -0.49
C LEU A 57 -8.75 -1.38 -0.90
N ALA A 58 -8.05 -0.86 -1.92
CA ALA A 58 -6.73 -1.35 -2.29
C ALA A 58 -5.66 -0.53 -1.56
N ILE A 59 -4.76 -1.20 -0.83
CA ILE A 59 -3.59 -0.58 -0.17
C ILE A 59 -2.32 -1.12 -0.81
N LYS A 60 -1.42 -0.21 -1.22
CA LYS A 60 -0.10 -0.53 -1.79
C LYS A 60 0.98 -0.35 -0.70
N CYS A 61 1.58 -1.46 -0.28
CA CYS A 61 2.68 -1.49 0.69
C CYS A 61 4.02 -1.32 -0.04
N ILE A 62 4.77 -0.29 0.32
CA ILE A 62 6.04 0.09 -0.31
C ILE A 62 7.14 -0.06 0.73
N ASN A 63 8.13 -0.91 0.45
CA ASN A 63 9.24 -1.15 1.37
C ASN A 63 10.26 -0.01 1.25
N LEU A 64 10.32 0.84 2.28
CA LEU A 64 11.28 1.95 2.37
C LEU A 64 12.60 1.57 3.09
N GLY A 65 12.74 0.32 3.55
CA GLY A 65 13.84 -0.15 4.39
C GLY A 65 14.90 -0.98 3.66
N ALA A 66 14.74 -1.28 2.36
CA ALA A 66 15.87 -1.77 1.59
C ALA A 66 16.90 -0.63 1.55
N ALA A 67 18.14 -0.89 1.96
CA ALA A 67 19.24 0.07 2.17
C ALA A 67 19.60 0.99 0.97
N ASN A 68 18.79 0.99 -0.10
CA ASN A 68 18.88 1.82 -1.30
C ASN A 68 17.50 2.38 -1.68
N VAL A 69 16.70 2.93 -0.75
CA VAL A 69 15.74 3.98 -1.15
C VAL A 69 16.57 5.20 -1.53
N ASN A 70 17.16 5.11 -2.71
CA ASN A 70 17.86 6.21 -3.33
C ASN A 70 16.87 7.36 -3.43
N SER A 71 17.32 8.60 -3.27
CA SER A 71 16.52 9.84 -3.42
C SER A 71 15.55 9.79 -4.61
N THR A 72 15.92 9.04 -5.65
CA THR A 72 15.10 8.61 -6.78
C THR A 72 13.77 7.94 -6.40
N GLN A 73 13.75 6.85 -5.62
CA GLN A 73 12.50 6.12 -5.29
C GLN A 73 11.53 6.98 -4.47
N LYS A 74 12.06 7.77 -3.53
CA LYS A 74 11.26 8.77 -2.81
C LYS A 74 10.68 9.81 -3.77
N ARG A 75 11.47 10.32 -4.72
CA ARG A 75 10.99 11.23 -5.76
C ARG A 75 9.91 10.61 -6.66
N TRP A 76 10.01 9.32 -7.00
CA TRP A 76 8.97 8.61 -7.75
C TRP A 76 7.68 8.48 -6.94
N LEU A 77 7.80 8.16 -5.65
CA LEU A 77 6.66 8.09 -4.73
C LEU A 77 5.98 9.46 -4.61
N ASP A 78 6.76 10.51 -4.35
CA ASP A 78 6.26 11.88 -4.22
C ASP A 78 5.58 12.34 -5.53
N ARG A 79 6.14 11.97 -6.69
CA ARG A 79 5.53 12.25 -7.99
C ARG A 79 4.22 11.50 -8.21
N GLU A 80 4.15 10.21 -7.88
CA GLU A 80 2.91 9.43 -8.04
C GLU A 80 1.81 9.96 -7.10
N ILE A 81 2.16 10.30 -5.86
CA ILE A 81 1.24 10.95 -4.92
C ILE A 81 0.76 12.29 -5.46
N SER A 82 1.65 13.11 -6.05
CA SER A 82 1.29 14.41 -6.62
C SER A 82 0.35 14.27 -7.81
N ILE A 83 0.59 13.33 -8.71
CA ILE A 83 -0.25 13.09 -9.91
C ILE A 83 -1.63 12.56 -9.50
N LEU A 84 -1.68 11.57 -8.62
CA LEU A 84 -2.95 10.99 -8.16
C LEU A 84 -3.74 11.94 -7.26
N ASN A 85 -3.09 12.94 -6.65
CA ASN A 85 -3.79 13.98 -5.89
C ASN A 85 -4.25 15.16 -6.72
N ASP A 86 -3.84 15.25 -7.98
CA ASP A 86 -4.26 16.30 -8.89
C ASP A 86 -5.80 16.28 -9.02
N PRO A 87 -6.49 17.39 -8.69
CA PRO A 87 -7.94 17.46 -8.69
C PRO A 87 -8.57 17.26 -10.07
N ASP A 88 -7.83 17.49 -11.15
CA ASP A 88 -8.31 17.30 -12.52
C ASP A 88 -8.23 15.81 -12.94
N LEU A 89 -7.24 15.07 -12.42
CA LEU A 89 -7.13 13.62 -12.64
C LEU A 89 -8.09 12.82 -11.73
N LYS A 90 -8.32 13.26 -10.50
CA LYS A 90 -9.24 12.62 -9.54
C LYS A 90 -10.70 12.53 -10.00
N LYS A 91 -11.11 13.39 -10.93
CA LYS A 91 -12.49 13.45 -11.43
C LYS A 91 -12.66 12.68 -12.74
N HIS A 92 -11.59 12.14 -13.28
CA HIS A 92 -11.64 11.44 -14.56
C HIS A 92 -12.13 10.01 -14.34
N PRO A 93 -13.17 9.54 -15.05
CA PRO A 93 -13.81 8.23 -14.77
C PRO A 93 -12.92 7.00 -15.01
N ASN A 94 -11.73 7.19 -15.59
CA ASN A 94 -10.78 6.12 -15.93
C ASN A 94 -9.49 6.15 -15.09
N ILE A 95 -9.44 6.99 -14.04
CA ILE A 95 -8.29 7.16 -13.14
C ILE A 95 -8.78 7.11 -11.70
#